data_AF-A0A7J6S920-F1
#
_entry.id   AF-A0A7J6S920-F1
#
_cell.length_a   1.000
_cell.length_b   1.000
_cell.length_c   1.000
_cell.angle_alpha   90.00
_cell.angle_beta   90.00
_cell.angle_gamma   90.00
#
_symmetry.space_group_name_H-M   'P 1'
#
loop_
_entity.id
_entity.type
_entity.pdbx_description
1 polymer ?
#
loop_
_entity_poly.entity_id
_entity_poly.type
_entity_poly.pdbx_seq_one_letter_code
_entity_poly.pdbx_strand_id
1 'polypeptide(L)'
;MQPFCEAIRRRPRSRQIAIYRRLKIACDEGKMREVGPDQINHVNEVVLVDKKPGEPLGNVEQMPDAAIRKRFRVTVDCRRLNSMKLAVVPGGGEPGQCQYWWANDRDLSDSVPSPFTTQNQQNALCILLSWPLCYRKVYFKVDLEDAFSSVLLPEGMLSYFTGWRFSPIIFTRCMDHYLREDDVLGGASCEQDAISGRRL
;
A
#
# COMPACT_ATOMS: atom_id res chain seq x y z
N MET A 1 8.64 -14.94 19.76
CA MET A 1 7.17 -14.97 19.57
C MET A 1 6.90 -15.51 18.16
N GLN A 2 5.90 -16.36 17.94
CA GLN A 2 5.62 -16.87 16.59
C GLN A 2 4.87 -15.83 15.74
N PRO A 3 5.16 -15.72 14.42
CA PRO A 3 4.39 -14.86 13.52
C PRO A 3 2.93 -15.28 13.47
N PHE A 4 2.04 -14.30 13.40
CA PHE A 4 0.65 -14.59 13.08
C PHE A 4 0.53 -15.00 11.61
N CYS A 5 -0.10 -16.15 11.35
CA CYS A 5 -0.29 -16.67 10.00
C CYS A 5 -1.78 -16.78 9.65
N GLU A 6 -2.22 -16.09 8.60
CA GLU A 6 -3.56 -16.28 8.06
C GLU A 6 -3.73 -17.68 7.44
N ALA A 7 -4.94 -18.23 7.56
CA ALA A 7 -5.27 -19.51 6.96
C ALA A 7 -5.28 -19.39 5.42
N ILE A 8 -4.46 -20.21 4.76
CA ILE A 8 -4.38 -20.26 3.30
C ILE A 8 -5.70 -20.77 2.72
N ARG A 9 -6.30 -20.02 1.78
CA ARG A 9 -7.54 -20.45 1.14
C ARG A 9 -7.25 -21.57 0.15
N ARG A 10 -8.09 -22.62 0.17
CA ARG A 10 -8.07 -23.68 -0.85
C ARG A 10 -8.42 -23.10 -2.21
N ARG A 11 -7.63 -23.42 -3.24
CA ARG A 11 -7.78 -22.91 -4.60
C ARG A 11 -7.45 -23.98 -5.64
N PRO A 12 -8.06 -23.92 -6.84
CA PRO A 12 -7.66 -24.76 -7.96
C PRO A 12 -6.19 -24.53 -8.36
N ARG A 13 -5.54 -25.57 -8.88
CA ARG A 13 -4.14 -25.55 -9.34
C ARG A 13 -3.84 -24.41 -10.31
N SER A 14 -4.73 -24.15 -11.28
CA SER A 14 -4.57 -23.04 -12.24
C SER A 14 -4.42 -21.68 -11.56
N ARG A 15 -5.19 -21.42 -10.48
CA ARG A 15 -5.07 -20.17 -9.70
C ARG A 15 -3.80 -20.13 -8.87
N GLN A 16 -3.37 -21.27 -8.31
CA GLN A 16 -2.09 -21.35 -7.58
C GLN A 16 -0.91 -21.01 -8.49
N ILE A 17 -0.92 -21.53 -9.73
CA ILE A 17 0.11 -21.24 -10.73
C ILE A 17 0.09 -19.77 -11.14
N ALA A 18 -1.10 -19.18 -11.37
CA ALA A 18 -1.21 -17.76 -11.67
C ALA A 18 -0.64 -16.88 -10.54
N ILE A 19 -0.91 -17.24 -9.27
CA ILE A 19 -0.37 -16.53 -8.10
C ILE A 19 1.15 -16.64 -8.09
N TYR A 20 1.69 -17.85 -8.15
CA TYR A 20 3.12 -18.10 -8.13
C TYR A 20 3.85 -17.31 -9.22
N ARG A 21 3.36 -17.39 -10.47
CA ARG A 21 3.96 -16.66 -11.60
C ARG A 21 3.89 -15.15 -11.41
N ARG A 22 2.78 -14.61 -10.90
CA ARG A 22 2.66 -13.17 -10.68
C ARG A 22 3.57 -12.68 -9.55
N LEU A 23 3.79 -13.48 -8.50
CA LEU A 23 4.75 -13.21 -7.44
C LEU A 23 6.18 -13.27 -7.98
N LYS A 24 6.52 -14.29 -8.78
CA LYS A 24 7.84 -14.39 -9.41
C LYS A 24 8.16 -13.16 -10.26
N ILE A 25 7.23 -12.72 -11.12
CA ILE A 25 7.36 -11.48 -11.90
C ILE A 25 7.61 -10.27 -10.98
N ALA A 26 6.93 -10.19 -9.83
CA ALA A 26 7.13 -9.07 -8.89
C ALA A 26 8.50 -9.11 -8.20
N CYS A 27 9.02 -10.30 -7.90
CA CYS A 27 10.39 -10.47 -7.39
C CYS A 27 11.43 -10.10 -8.46
N ASP A 28 11.24 -10.54 -9.70
CA ASP A 28 12.13 -10.21 -10.83
C ASP A 28 12.12 -8.69 -11.12
N GLU A 29 11.00 -8.01 -10.87
CA GLU A 29 10.86 -6.53 -10.94
C GLU A 29 11.45 -5.80 -9.71
N GLY A 30 12.00 -6.51 -8.72
CA GLY A 30 12.55 -5.93 -7.50
C GLY A 30 11.51 -5.39 -6.51
N LYS A 31 10.23 -5.68 -6.69
CA LYS A 31 9.11 -5.19 -5.85
C LYS A 31 8.90 -6.01 -4.59
N MET A 32 9.44 -7.22 -4.56
CA MET A 32 9.33 -8.15 -3.45
C MET A 32 10.70 -8.77 -3.20
N ARG A 33 11.02 -9.03 -1.93
CA ARG A 33 12.19 -9.79 -1.53
C ARG A 33 11.77 -10.92 -0.61
N GLU A 34 12.57 -11.98 -0.61
CA GLU A 34 12.45 -13.04 0.38
C GLU A 34 12.86 -12.50 1.77
N VAL A 35 12.16 -12.94 2.81
CA VAL A 35 12.42 -12.56 4.20
C VAL A 35 12.62 -13.80 5.05
N GLY A 36 13.61 -13.76 5.94
CA GLY A 36 13.90 -14.84 6.87
C GLY A 36 12.78 -15.04 7.90
N PRO A 37 12.59 -16.27 8.44
CA PRO A 37 11.51 -16.56 9.39
C PRO A 37 11.52 -15.68 10.65
N ASP A 38 12.70 -15.22 11.06
CA ASP A 38 12.98 -14.33 12.19
C ASP A 38 12.49 -12.88 11.96
N GLN A 39 12.31 -12.48 10.70
CA GLN A 39 11.84 -11.15 10.32
C GLN A 39 10.33 -11.11 10.07
N ILE A 40 9.66 -12.26 10.12
CA ILE A 40 8.23 -12.36 9.86
C ILE A 40 7.47 -12.04 11.15
N ASN A 41 6.68 -10.98 11.11
CA ASN A 41 5.72 -10.65 12.18
C ASN A 41 4.29 -11.07 11.82
N HIS A 42 3.95 -11.07 10.53
CA HIS A 42 2.61 -11.38 10.04
C HIS A 42 2.67 -11.97 8.62
N VAL A 43 1.92 -13.04 8.38
CA VAL A 43 1.72 -13.63 7.05
C VAL A 43 0.26 -13.43 6.65
N ASN A 44 0.02 -12.59 5.65
CA ASN A 44 -1.31 -12.32 5.10
C ASN A 44 -1.68 -13.33 4.02
N GLU A 45 -2.96 -13.63 3.86
CA GLU A 45 -3.45 -14.45 2.76
C GLU A 45 -3.32 -13.70 1.43
N VAL A 46 -2.73 -14.37 0.45
CA VAL A 46 -2.56 -13.83 -0.90
C VAL A 46 -3.89 -13.95 -1.64
N VAL A 47 -4.40 -12.91 -2.28
CA VAL A 47 -5.64 -12.92 -3.07
C VAL A 47 -5.37 -12.66 -4.55
N LEU A 48 -5.81 -13.59 -5.40
CA LEU A 48 -5.76 -13.45 -6.86
C LEU A 48 -7.02 -12.74 -7.36
N VAL A 49 -6.83 -11.66 -8.12
CA VAL A 49 -7.88 -10.93 -8.82
C VAL A 49 -7.74 -11.19 -10.31
N ASP A 50 -8.76 -11.78 -10.92
CA ASP A 50 -8.87 -11.88 -12.38
C ASP A 50 -9.55 -10.61 -12.90
N LYS A 51 -8.87 -9.84 -13.74
CA LYS A 51 -9.42 -8.61 -14.34
C LYS A 51 -10.46 -8.91 -15.42
N LYS A 52 -10.59 -10.17 -15.84
CA LYS A 52 -11.51 -10.62 -16.89
C LYS A 52 -12.33 -11.84 -16.41
N PRO A 53 -13.19 -11.68 -15.38
CA PRO A 53 -13.83 -12.78 -14.67
C PRO A 53 -14.84 -13.62 -15.48
N GLY A 54 -15.17 -13.24 -16.72
CA GLY A 54 -16.04 -14.01 -17.62
C GLY A 54 -15.31 -14.68 -18.80
N GLU A 55 -14.02 -14.40 -18.99
CA GLU A 55 -13.26 -14.98 -20.09
C GLU A 55 -12.70 -16.36 -19.70
N PRO A 56 -12.73 -17.36 -20.60
CA PRO A 56 -12.11 -18.65 -20.33
C PRO A 56 -10.65 -18.48 -19.89
N LEU A 57 -10.27 -19.14 -18.79
CA LEU A 57 -8.92 -19.07 -18.23
C LEU A 57 -7.85 -19.62 -19.19
N GLY A 58 -8.23 -20.54 -20.06
CA GLY A 58 -7.31 -21.27 -20.94
C GLY A 58 -6.27 -22.07 -20.13
N ASN A 59 -5.18 -22.45 -20.78
CA ASN A 59 -4.05 -23.10 -20.11
C ASN A 59 -3.13 -22.05 -19.46
N VAL A 60 -3.32 -21.81 -18.16
CA VAL A 60 -2.52 -20.86 -17.37
C VAL A 60 -1.04 -21.26 -17.33
N GLU A 61 -0.72 -22.55 -17.39
CA GLU A 61 0.67 -23.03 -17.34
C GLU A 61 1.47 -22.56 -18.56
N GLN A 62 0.83 -22.46 -19.73
CA GLN A 62 1.44 -22.08 -20.99
C GLN A 62 1.29 -20.59 -21.33
N MET A 63 0.56 -19.83 -20.54
CA MET A 63 0.33 -18.41 -20.80
C MET A 63 1.64 -17.62 -20.70
N PRO A 64 1.97 -16.65 -21.57
CA PRO A 64 3.16 -15.81 -21.41
C PRO A 64 3.08 -14.90 -20.16
N ASP A 65 4.22 -14.54 -19.56
CA ASP A 65 4.25 -13.68 -18.36
C ASP A 65 3.61 -12.31 -18.59
N ALA A 66 3.76 -11.73 -19.78
CA ALA A 66 3.07 -10.48 -20.15
C ALA A 66 1.53 -10.62 -20.11
N ALA A 67 1.01 -11.77 -20.53
CA ALA A 67 -0.42 -12.05 -20.48
C ALA A 67 -0.89 -12.33 -19.03
N ILE A 68 -0.09 -13.04 -18.23
CA ILE A 68 -0.32 -13.21 -16.79
C ILE A 68 -0.39 -11.85 -16.08
N ARG A 69 0.59 -10.95 -16.32
CA ARG A 69 0.64 -9.60 -15.75
C ARG A 69 -0.56 -8.75 -16.17
N LYS A 70 -0.99 -8.86 -17.43
CA LYS A 70 -2.15 -8.12 -17.94
C LYS A 70 -3.46 -8.61 -17.35
N ARG A 71 -3.65 -9.93 -17.21
CA ARG A 71 -4.91 -10.54 -16.77
C ARG A 71 -5.07 -10.59 -15.25
N PHE A 72 -4.01 -10.91 -14.52
CA PHE A 72 -4.09 -11.16 -13.08
C PHE A 72 -3.42 -10.05 -12.27
N ARG A 73 -4.03 -9.74 -11.13
CA ARG A 73 -3.40 -8.97 -10.05
C ARG A 73 -3.34 -9.86 -8.82
N VAL A 74 -2.15 -9.94 -8.22
CA VAL A 74 -2.00 -10.51 -6.89
C VAL A 74 -2.02 -9.38 -5.88
N THR A 75 -2.83 -9.56 -4.84
CA THR A 75 -2.99 -8.66 -3.70
C THR A 75 -2.92 -9.49 -2.42
N VAL A 76 -2.99 -8.86 -1.26
CA VAL A 76 -3.03 -9.54 0.04
C VAL A 76 -4.24 -9.05 0.83
N ASP A 77 -4.87 -9.95 1.58
CA ASP A 77 -6.00 -9.59 2.43
C ASP A 77 -5.51 -8.87 3.68
N CYS A 78 -5.65 -7.55 3.71
CA CYS A 78 -5.12 -6.73 4.79
C CYS A 78 -6.13 -6.52 5.91
N ARG A 79 -7.33 -7.10 5.84
CA ARG A 79 -8.45 -6.71 6.73
C ARG A 79 -8.09 -6.90 8.21
N ARG A 80 -7.38 -7.98 8.52
CA ARG A 80 -6.95 -8.26 9.89
C ARG A 80 -5.81 -7.35 10.33
N LEU A 81 -4.80 -7.16 9.49
CA LEU A 81 -3.74 -6.17 9.73
C LEU A 81 -4.31 -4.76 9.95
N ASN A 82 -5.33 -4.37 9.18
CA ASN A 82 -6.02 -3.10 9.31
C ASN A 82 -6.88 -2.98 10.58
N SER A 83 -7.18 -4.10 11.25
CA SER A 83 -7.86 -4.09 12.55
C SER A 83 -6.90 -4.02 13.74
N MET A 84 -5.60 -4.24 13.53
CA MET A 84 -4.60 -4.19 14.60
C MET A 84 -4.44 -2.77 15.14
N LYS A 85 -4.19 -2.67 16.45
CA LYS A 85 -3.89 -1.43 17.15
C LYS A 85 -2.44 -1.41 17.60
N LEU A 86 -1.86 -0.22 17.62
CA LEU A 86 -0.54 -0.02 18.18
C LEU A 86 -0.67 -0.03 19.71
N ALA A 87 -0.07 -1.03 20.33
CA ALA A 87 0.01 -1.20 21.76
C ALA A 87 1.41 -0.85 22.24
N VAL A 88 1.49 -0.36 23.48
CA VAL A 88 2.76 -0.15 24.17
C VAL A 88 2.97 -1.32 25.12
N VAL A 89 4.01 -2.11 24.87
CA VAL A 89 4.41 -3.23 25.72
C VAL A 89 5.65 -2.84 26.53
N PRO A 90 5.74 -3.26 27.81
CA PRO A 90 6.95 -3.07 28.60
C PRO A 90 8.14 -3.75 27.90
N GLY A 91 9.21 -2.99 27.64
CA GLY A 91 10.44 -3.51 27.08
C GLY A 91 11.17 -4.38 28.12
N GLY A 92 11.49 -5.62 27.76
CA GLY A 92 12.05 -6.63 28.67
C GLY A 92 13.50 -6.40 29.13
N GLY A 93 13.99 -5.16 29.18
CA GLY A 93 15.40 -4.86 29.46
C GLY A 93 15.64 -3.80 30.54
N GLU A 94 14.88 -2.71 30.57
CA GLU A 94 15.12 -1.59 31.51
C GLU A 94 13.82 -0.93 32.00
N PRO A 95 13.76 -0.46 33.26
CA PRO A 95 12.62 0.30 33.75
C PRO A 95 12.40 1.56 32.91
N GLY A 96 11.24 1.65 32.24
CA GLY A 96 10.87 2.80 31.40
C GLY A 96 11.09 2.61 29.90
N GLN A 97 11.67 1.50 29.44
CA GLN A 97 11.64 1.16 28.02
C GLN A 97 10.26 0.66 27.62
N CYS A 98 9.67 1.32 26.64
CA CYS A 98 8.40 0.96 26.03
C CYS A 98 8.67 0.50 24.59
N GLN A 99 8.21 -0.69 24.24
CA GLN A 99 8.22 -1.17 22.86
C GLN A 99 6.82 -1.00 22.24
N TYR A 100 6.78 -0.62 20.98
CA TYR A 100 5.53 -0.52 20.24
C TYR A 100 5.27 -1.83 19.50
N TRP A 101 4.05 -2.35 19.62
CA TRP A 101 3.67 -3.63 19.02
C TRP A 101 2.28 -3.54 18.37
N TRP A 102 2.10 -4.14 17.18
CA TRP A 102 0.79 -4.24 16.55
C TRP A 102 0.05 -5.48 17.07
N ALA A 103 -1.01 -5.26 17.84
CA ALA A 103 -1.82 -6.33 18.42
C ALA A 103 -3.26 -6.30 17.91
N ASN A 104 -3.93 -7.45 17.85
CA ASN A 104 -5.38 -7.49 17.69
C ASN A 104 -6.06 -7.16 19.02
N ASP A 105 -7.30 -6.67 18.95
CA ASP A 105 -8.13 -6.43 20.15
C ASP A 105 -8.29 -7.65 21.06
N ARG A 106 -8.22 -8.87 20.50
CA ARG A 106 -8.30 -10.12 21.28
C ARG A 106 -7.01 -10.44 22.05
N ASP A 107 -5.89 -9.88 21.61
CA ASP A 107 -4.56 -10.12 22.20
C ASP A 107 -4.21 -9.03 23.25
N LEU A 108 -5.06 -8.00 23.36
CA LEU A 108 -4.94 -6.91 24.32
C LEU A 108 -5.90 -7.14 25.48
N SER A 109 -5.38 -7.34 26.69
CA SER A 109 -6.18 -7.15 27.91
C SER A 109 -6.72 -5.71 27.96
N ASP A 110 -7.88 -5.50 28.58
CA ASP A 110 -8.76 -4.29 28.58
C ASP A 110 -8.11 -2.91 28.93
N SER A 111 -6.80 -2.78 28.97
CA SER A 111 -6.09 -1.70 29.67
C SER A 111 -5.48 -0.59 28.80
N VAL A 112 -5.58 -0.60 27.47
CA VAL A 112 -5.02 0.52 26.67
C VAL A 112 -5.97 1.00 25.56
N PRO A 113 -6.81 2.02 25.84
CA PRO A 113 -7.48 2.76 24.79
C PRO A 113 -6.44 3.61 24.05
N SER A 114 -6.00 3.14 22.88
CA SER A 114 -5.32 4.02 21.93
C SER A 114 -6.37 5.02 21.41
N PRO A 115 -6.17 6.33 21.53
CA PRO A 115 -7.05 7.31 20.91
C PRO A 115 -7.08 7.01 19.41
N PHE A 116 -8.25 6.66 18.89
CA PHE A 116 -8.43 6.47 17.47
C PHE A 116 -8.21 7.82 16.79
N THR A 117 -7.03 8.01 16.21
CA THR A 117 -6.81 9.14 15.31
C THR A 117 -7.61 8.84 14.05
N THR A 118 -8.81 9.38 13.95
CA THR A 118 -9.58 9.38 12.71
C THR A 118 -8.83 10.19 11.68
N GLN A 119 -8.51 9.54 10.56
CA GLN A 119 -7.82 10.11 9.43
C GLN A 119 -8.64 11.26 8.85
N ASN A 120 -8.14 12.50 8.98
CA ASN A 120 -8.72 13.67 8.32
C ASN A 120 -7.80 14.10 7.18
N GLN A 121 -8.08 13.62 5.97
CA GLN A 121 -7.54 14.22 4.75
C GLN A 121 -8.51 15.31 4.30
N GLN A 122 -8.00 16.49 3.98
CA GLN A 122 -8.83 17.54 3.38
C GLN A 122 -9.50 17.00 2.11
N ASN A 123 -10.80 17.23 1.94
CA ASN A 123 -11.48 16.77 0.75
C ASN A 123 -10.92 17.51 -0.49
N ALA A 124 -11.00 16.86 -1.66
CA ALA A 124 -10.46 17.42 -2.90
C ALA A 124 -11.08 18.79 -3.26
N LEU A 125 -12.34 19.00 -2.90
CA LEU A 125 -13.07 20.24 -3.17
C LEU A 125 -12.54 21.40 -2.31
N CYS A 126 -12.18 21.17 -1.05
CA CYS A 126 -11.55 22.14 -0.17
C CYS A 126 -10.16 22.54 -0.68
N ILE A 127 -9.40 21.58 -1.23
CA ILE A 127 -8.09 21.86 -1.85
C ILE A 127 -8.29 22.73 -3.10
N LEU A 128 -9.24 22.40 -3.98
CA LEU A 128 -9.53 23.22 -5.16
C LEU A 128 -10.05 24.63 -4.78
N LEU A 129 -10.82 24.73 -3.70
CA LEU A 129 -11.33 26.01 -3.19
C LEU A 129 -10.27 26.86 -2.49
N SER A 130 -9.09 26.32 -2.14
CA SER A 130 -7.99 27.12 -1.60
C SER A 130 -7.16 27.80 -2.69
N TRP A 131 -7.27 27.36 -3.95
CA TRP A 131 -6.48 27.89 -5.05
C TRP A 131 -6.94 29.28 -5.48
N PRO A 132 -6.06 30.23 -5.82
CA PRO A 132 -6.48 31.51 -6.37
C PRO A 132 -7.32 31.34 -7.65
N LEU A 133 -8.36 32.15 -7.83
CA LEU A 133 -9.29 32.05 -8.97
C LEU A 133 -8.59 32.11 -10.34
N CYS A 134 -7.44 32.79 -10.43
CA CYS A 134 -6.67 32.89 -11.66
C CYS A 134 -6.06 31.56 -12.14
N TYR A 135 -5.80 30.61 -11.24
CA TYR A 135 -5.25 29.28 -11.55
C TYR A 135 -6.32 28.20 -11.78
N ARG A 136 -7.61 28.55 -11.63
CA ARG A 136 -8.75 27.63 -11.75
C ARG A 136 -9.30 27.48 -13.18
N LYS A 137 -8.49 27.79 -14.20
CA LYS A 137 -8.91 27.86 -15.61
C LYS A 137 -8.64 26.57 -16.36
N VAL A 138 -7.49 25.95 -16.12
CA VAL A 138 -7.08 24.69 -16.73
C VAL A 138 -6.57 23.77 -15.64
N TYR A 139 -7.07 22.54 -15.64
CA TYR A 139 -6.69 21.49 -14.70
C TYR A 139 -6.07 20.34 -15.47
N PHE A 140 -5.01 19.77 -14.91
CA PHE A 140 -4.49 18.49 -15.36
C PHE A 140 -4.34 17.55 -14.17
N LYS A 141 -4.58 16.27 -14.44
CA LYS A 141 -4.41 15.19 -13.46
C LYS A 141 -3.25 14.32 -13.92
N VAL A 142 -2.23 14.20 -13.07
CA VAL A 142 -1.19 13.18 -13.20
C VAL A 142 -1.57 12.00 -12.32
N ASP A 143 -1.64 10.81 -12.90
CA ASP A 143 -1.88 9.57 -12.17
C ASP A 143 -0.55 8.82 -12.07
N LEU A 144 -0.09 8.58 -10.84
CA LEU A 144 1.16 7.87 -10.59
C LEU A 144 0.87 6.36 -10.55
N GLU A 145 1.30 5.64 -11.58
CA GLU A 145 1.18 4.18 -11.62
C GLU A 145 2.04 3.56 -10.52
N ASP A 146 1.45 2.65 -9.73
CA ASP A 146 2.14 1.89 -8.67
C ASP A 146 2.82 2.78 -7.59
N ALA A 147 2.25 3.96 -7.32
CA ALA A 147 2.84 5.00 -6.48
C ALA A 147 3.30 4.53 -5.09
N PHE A 148 2.54 3.63 -4.45
CA PHE A 148 2.92 3.11 -3.13
C PHE A 148 4.17 2.24 -3.16
N SER A 149 4.45 1.56 -4.28
CA SER A 149 5.64 0.73 -4.45
C SER A 149 6.92 1.56 -4.63
N SER A 150 6.80 2.87 -4.88
CA SER A 150 7.93 3.79 -5.02
C SER A 150 8.45 4.32 -3.67
N VAL A 151 7.76 4.06 -2.56
CA VAL A 151 8.18 4.50 -1.23
C VAL A 151 9.11 3.45 -0.61
N LEU A 152 10.36 3.85 -0.35
CA LEU A 152 11.30 3.01 0.40
C LEU A 152 10.96 3.04 1.88
N LEU A 153 10.96 1.85 2.50
CA LEU A 153 10.57 1.67 3.89
C LEU A 153 11.74 1.19 4.73
N PRO A 154 11.83 1.62 6.00
CA PRO A 154 12.76 1.03 6.95
C PRO A 154 12.55 -0.49 7.10
N GLU A 155 13.59 -1.24 7.45
CA GLU A 155 13.51 -2.69 7.56
C GLU A 155 12.46 -3.19 8.58
N GLY A 156 12.20 -2.42 9.64
CA GLY A 156 11.13 -2.71 10.60
C GLY A 156 9.70 -2.45 10.08
N MET A 157 9.56 -1.92 8.86
CA MET A 157 8.32 -1.48 8.24
C MET A 157 8.07 -2.16 6.87
N LEU A 158 8.76 -3.25 6.57
CA LEU A 158 8.62 -3.98 5.30
C LEU A 158 7.22 -4.60 5.08
N SER A 159 6.35 -4.51 6.08
CA SER A 159 4.94 -4.92 6.03
C SER A 159 4.00 -3.86 5.44
N TYR A 160 4.51 -2.78 4.82
CA TYR A 160 3.63 -1.82 4.15
C TYR A 160 3.45 -2.24 2.70
N PHE A 161 2.20 -2.30 2.27
CA PHE A 161 1.85 -2.67 0.92
C PHE A 161 0.47 -2.12 0.56
N THR A 162 0.14 -2.21 -0.72
CA THR A 162 -1.18 -1.87 -1.25
C THR A 162 -2.28 -2.65 -0.51
N GLY A 163 -3.16 -1.93 0.17
CA GLY A 163 -4.27 -2.47 0.97
C GLY A 163 -4.13 -2.27 2.48
N TRP A 164 -2.94 -1.91 2.98
CA TRP A 164 -2.77 -1.49 4.37
C TRP A 164 -3.30 -0.06 4.57
N ARG A 165 -4.06 0.17 5.64
CA ARG A 165 -4.84 1.40 5.85
C ARG A 165 -3.98 2.65 6.04
N PHE A 166 -2.73 2.50 6.48
CA PHE A 166 -1.83 3.63 6.70
C PHE A 166 -0.99 3.98 5.47
N SER A 167 -0.90 3.10 4.46
CA SER A 167 -0.12 3.34 3.24
C SER A 167 -0.42 4.69 2.56
N PRO A 168 -1.69 5.14 2.42
CA PRO A 168 -1.98 6.45 1.85
C PRO A 168 -1.38 7.62 2.64
N ILE A 169 -1.35 7.55 3.98
CA ILE A 169 -0.83 8.65 4.82
C ILE A 169 0.68 8.72 4.72
N ILE A 170 1.37 7.57 4.78
CA ILE A 170 2.82 7.52 4.60
C ILE A 170 3.19 8.04 3.21
N PHE A 171 2.46 7.61 2.18
CA PHE A 171 2.65 8.14 0.83
C PHE A 171 2.42 9.65 0.77
N THR A 172 1.30 10.17 1.32
CA THR A 172 1.05 11.62 1.38
C THR A 172 2.16 12.35 2.12
N ARG A 173 2.70 11.82 3.22
CA ARG A 173 3.79 12.46 3.97
C ARG A 173 5.11 12.44 3.21
N CYS A 174 5.44 11.35 2.51
CA CYS A 174 6.58 11.29 1.62
C CYS A 174 6.40 12.29 0.47
N MET A 175 5.23 12.30 -0.17
CA MET A 175 4.91 13.27 -1.22
C MET A 175 4.95 14.70 -0.69
N ASP A 176 4.36 15.06 0.45
CA ASP A 176 4.45 16.41 1.01
C ASP A 176 5.91 16.85 1.26
N HIS A 177 6.80 15.90 1.53
CA HIS A 177 8.23 16.18 1.66
C HIS A 177 8.88 16.44 0.29
N TYR A 178 8.61 15.60 -0.71
CA TYR A 178 9.13 15.75 -2.08
C TYR A 178 8.47 16.90 -2.87
N LEU A 179 7.19 17.16 -2.63
CA LEU A 179 6.37 18.12 -3.35
C LEU A 179 6.45 19.54 -2.80
N ARG A 180 6.96 19.70 -1.58
CA ARG A 180 7.51 20.98 -1.14
C ARG A 180 8.73 21.39 -1.98
N GLU A 181 9.32 20.43 -2.71
CA GLU A 181 10.42 20.68 -3.63
C GLU A 181 10.00 20.60 -5.13
N ASP A 182 8.94 19.89 -5.55
CA ASP A 182 8.40 19.91 -6.94
C ASP A 182 6.91 19.41 -7.07
N ASP A 183 6.01 20.07 -7.82
CA ASP A 183 4.53 19.96 -7.84
C ASP A 183 3.80 18.60 -8.09
N VAL A 184 2.63 18.37 -7.44
CA VAL A 184 1.55 17.47 -7.93
C VAL A 184 0.14 18.03 -7.65
N LEU A 185 -0.69 18.06 -8.71
CA LEU A 185 -1.85 18.92 -8.99
C LEU A 185 -1.43 20.36 -9.30
N GLY A 186 -1.20 20.64 -10.59
CA GLY A 186 -0.89 21.98 -11.07
C GLY A 186 -2.14 22.67 -11.63
N GLY A 187 -2.30 23.94 -11.28
CA GLY A 187 -3.27 24.85 -11.89
C GLY A 187 -2.54 25.82 -12.82
N ALA A 188 -3.06 26.03 -14.02
CA ALA A 188 -2.46 26.93 -14.99
C ALA A 188 -3.42 28.08 -15.33
N SER A 189 -2.85 29.28 -15.52
CA SER A 189 -3.58 30.46 -15.98
C SER A 189 -4.04 30.38 -17.43
N CYS A 190 -3.31 29.61 -18.25
CA CYS A 190 -3.65 29.30 -19.64
C CYS A 190 -3.05 27.95 -20.08
N GLU A 191 -3.48 27.46 -21.24
CA GLU A 191 -3.08 26.16 -21.79
C GLU A 191 -1.56 26.08 -22.10
N GLN A 192 -0.95 27.19 -22.51
CA GLN A 192 0.51 27.28 -22.73
C GLN A 192 1.32 27.11 -21.44
N ASP A 193 0.81 27.57 -20.29
CA ASP A 193 1.47 27.40 -18.99
C ASP A 193 1.40 25.93 -18.52
N ALA A 194 0.28 25.24 -18.80
CA ALA A 194 0.12 23.82 -18.48
C ALA A 194 1.05 22.90 -19.29
N ILE A 195 1.38 23.27 -20.53
CA ILE A 195 2.21 22.47 -21.44
C ILE A 195 3.71 22.73 -21.23
N SER A 196 4.10 23.95 -20.85
CA SER A 196 5.51 24.35 -20.83
C SER A 196 6.30 23.91 -19.59
N GLY A 197 5.64 23.42 -18.53
CA GLY A 197 6.30 22.96 -17.31
C GLY A 197 7.24 24.00 -16.69
N ARG A 198 7.00 25.30 -16.94
CA ARG A 198 7.78 26.36 -16.31
C ARG A 198 7.60 26.24 -14.81
N ARG A 199 8.71 26.01 -14.10
CA ARG A 199 8.79 26.13 -12.64
C ARG A 199 8.12 27.43 -12.22
N LEU A 200 7.05 27.31 -11.44
CA LEU A 200 6.52 28.40 -10.63
C LEU A 200 7.49 28.69 -9.49
#